data_AF-A0A9E2R2Z6-F1
#
_entry.id   AF-A0A9E2R2Z6-F1
#
_cell.length_a   1.000
_cell.length_b   1.000
_cell.length_c   1.000
_cell.angle_alpha   90.00
_cell.angle_beta   90.00
_cell.angle_gamma   90.00
#
_symmetry.space_group_name_H-M   'P 1'
#
loop_
_entity.id
_entity.type
_entity.pdbx_description
1 polymer ?
#
loop_
_entity_poly.entity_id
_entity_poly.type
_entity_poly.pdbx_seq_one_letter_code
_entity_poly.pdbx_strand_id
1 'polypeptide(L)'
;MRLGWTAGLTRSGYGRIIVDLKTLSPTEARANLTSWLKRAAAGEEIGILCGNQVIALLPVEIQCAEYALREYALAPAELEQWTKNMDREIARERAKRKVRRYSGNLEVDVRD
;
A
#
# COMPACT_ATOMS: atom_id res chain seq x y z
N MET A 1 28.72 35.29 -0.66
CA MET A 1 29.12 34.58 0.58
C MET A 1 28.06 33.53 0.90
N ARG A 2 28.31 32.26 0.57
CA ARG A 2 27.45 31.13 0.93
C ARG A 2 28.04 30.48 2.18
N LEU A 3 27.37 30.60 3.32
CA LEU A 3 27.75 29.89 4.54
C LEU A 3 27.36 28.42 4.36
N GLY A 4 28.38 27.57 4.21
CA GLY A 4 28.23 26.13 4.23
C GLY A 4 27.93 25.67 5.66
N TRP A 5 26.75 25.08 5.84
CA TRP A 5 26.40 24.40 7.08
C TRP A 5 26.78 22.92 6.93
N THR A 6 28.00 22.57 7.34
CA THR A 6 28.38 21.19 7.65
C THR A 6 27.89 20.88 9.07
N ALA A 7 26.63 20.46 9.21
CA ALA A 7 26.13 19.94 10.48
C ALA A 7 26.74 18.55 10.72
N GLY A 8 27.40 18.40 11.86
CA GLY A 8 28.18 17.22 12.22
C GLY A 8 27.36 15.93 12.20
N LEU A 9 27.91 14.93 11.50
CA LEU A 9 27.45 13.54 11.57
C LEU A 9 27.93 12.91 12.88
N THR A 10 27.00 12.68 13.80
CA THR A 10 27.21 11.77 14.92
C THR A 10 27.23 10.32 14.40
N ARG A 11 28.29 9.60 14.76
CA ARG A 11 28.45 8.15 14.59
C ARG A 11 27.19 7.40 15.02
N SER A 12 26.53 6.72 14.10
CA SER A 12 25.58 5.65 14.40
C SER A 12 26.15 4.32 13.88
N GLY A 13 26.15 3.31 14.73
CA GLY A 13 26.83 2.03 14.58
C GLY A 13 26.19 1.05 13.59
N TYR A 14 25.86 1.51 12.38
CA TYR A 14 25.54 0.64 11.26
C TYR A 14 26.57 0.84 10.16
N GLY A 15 27.56 -0.05 10.12
CA GLY A 15 28.56 -0.09 9.05
C GLY A 15 27.92 -0.47 7.73
N ARG A 16 27.40 0.51 6.98
CA ARG A 16 27.08 0.44 5.55
C ARG A 16 27.37 1.83 4.97
N ILE A 17 28.34 1.85 4.05
CA ILE A 17 28.61 2.79 2.95
C ILE A 17 28.02 4.20 3.18
N ILE A 18 28.86 5.23 3.29
CA ILE A 18 28.41 6.62 3.13
C ILE A 18 27.99 6.76 1.66
N VAL A 19 26.72 6.52 1.41
CA VAL A 19 26.01 6.92 0.21
C VAL A 19 25.55 8.35 0.48
N ASP A 20 25.80 9.26 -0.46
CA ASP A 20 25.48 10.68 -0.31
C ASP A 20 23.95 10.88 -0.22
N LEU A 21 23.41 10.84 1.00
CA LEU A 21 21.98 11.07 1.27
C LEU A 21 21.63 12.55 0.99
N LYS A 22 20.75 12.78 0.01
CA LYS A 22 20.22 14.11 -0.24
C LYS A 22 19.13 14.44 0.78
N THR A 23 19.45 15.31 1.74
CA THR A 23 18.47 15.79 2.74
C THR A 23 17.81 17.09 2.26
N LEU A 24 16.49 17.18 2.42
CA LEU A 24 15.65 18.32 2.06
C LEU A 24 14.88 18.82 3.28
N SER A 25 14.63 20.13 3.35
CA SER A 25 13.60 20.67 4.25
C SER A 25 12.20 20.26 3.77
N PRO A 26 11.18 20.28 4.65
CA PRO A 26 9.80 19.98 4.26
C PRO A 26 9.29 20.92 3.15
N THR A 27 9.73 22.17 3.17
CA THR A 27 9.38 23.17 2.16
C THR A 27 9.98 22.85 0.79
N GLU A 28 11.26 22.46 0.74
CA GLU A 28 11.92 22.05 -0.51
C GLU A 28 11.34 20.74 -1.07
N ALA A 29 11.00 19.81 -0.18
CA ALA A 29 10.33 18.57 -0.56
C ALA A 29 8.94 18.87 -1.15
N ARG A 30 8.15 19.73 -0.50
CA ARG A 30 6.80 20.13 -0.96
C ARG A 30 6.84 20.81 -2.32
N ALA A 31 7.78 21.73 -2.56
CA ALA A 31 7.84 22.52 -3.78
C ALA A 31 8.00 21.67 -5.05
N ASN A 32 8.66 20.51 -4.96
CA ASN A 32 8.96 19.64 -6.10
C ASN A 32 8.76 18.15 -5.79
N LEU A 33 7.74 17.81 -4.99
CA LEU A 33 7.54 16.46 -4.45
C LEU A 33 7.58 15.37 -5.53
N THR A 34 6.91 15.57 -6.66
CA THR A 34 6.88 14.62 -7.78
C THR A 34 8.28 14.31 -8.33
N SER A 35 9.17 15.30 -8.40
CA SER A 35 10.55 15.09 -8.87
C SER A 35 11.34 14.27 -7.86
N TRP A 36 11.20 14.58 -6.57
CA TRP A 36 11.87 13.85 -5.50
C TRP A 36 11.42 12.39 -5.41
N LEU A 37 10.12 12.12 -5.57
CA LEU A 37 9.59 10.75 -5.60
C LEU A 37 10.10 9.95 -6.80
N LYS A 38 10.20 10.56 -7.99
CA LYS A 38 10.76 9.89 -9.18
C LYS A 38 12.22 9.51 -8.98
N ARG A 39 13.01 10.39 -8.38
CA ARG A 39 14.42 10.15 -8.09
C ARG A 39 14.60 9.06 -7.03
N ALA A 40 13.79 9.09 -5.96
CA ALA A 40 13.78 8.05 -4.95
C ALA A 40 13.38 6.68 -5.54
N ALA A 41 12.37 6.65 -6.42
CA ALA A 41 11.99 5.44 -7.15
C ALA A 41 13.08 4.94 -8.11
N ALA A 42 13.94 5.83 -8.61
CA ALA A 42 15.11 5.48 -9.42
C ALA A 42 16.33 4.99 -8.57
N GLY A 43 16.18 4.92 -7.24
CA GLY A 43 17.21 4.43 -6.33
C GLY A 43 18.09 5.52 -5.71
N GLU A 44 17.77 6.80 -5.91
CA GLU A 44 18.49 7.87 -5.22
C GLU A 44 18.10 7.95 -3.73
N GLU A 45 19.10 8.05 -2.85
CA GLU A 45 18.85 8.22 -1.42
C GLU A 45 18.41 9.64 -1.11
N ILE A 46 17.11 9.80 -0.81
CA ILE A 46 16.49 11.09 -0.49
C ILE A 46 15.85 11.03 0.89
N GLY A 47 16.13 12.03 1.72
CA GLY A 47 15.54 12.19 3.04
C GLY A 47 14.91 13.57 3.23
N ILE A 48 13.86 13.65 4.05
CA ILE A 48 13.20 14.89 4.45
C ILE A 48 13.45 15.11 5.94
N LEU A 49 14.05 16.25 6.29
CA LEU A 49 14.25 16.67 7.69
C LEU A 49 12.91 17.13 8.29
N CYS A 50 12.36 16.36 9.21
CA CYS A 50 11.16 16.66 9.97
C CYS A 50 11.51 16.81 11.46
N GLY A 51 11.57 18.06 11.93
CA GLY A 51 12.04 18.34 13.30
C GLY A 51 13.50 17.90 13.49
N ASN A 52 13.72 16.94 14.39
CA ASN A 52 15.04 16.37 14.69
C ASN A 52 15.25 14.99 14.02
N GLN A 53 14.44 14.64 13.04
CA GLN A 53 14.49 13.33 12.37
C GLN A 53 14.58 13.50 10.86
N VAL A 54 15.28 12.57 10.20
CA VAL A 54 15.29 12.46 8.74
C VAL A 54 14.40 11.29 8.34
N ILE A 55 13.38 11.57 7.53
CA ILE A 55 12.47 10.56 6.97
C ILE A 55 12.94 10.22 5.56
N ALA A 56 13.39 8.99 5.34
CA ALA A 56 13.83 8.52 4.04
C ALA A 56 12.64 8.23 3.10
N LEU A 57 12.77 8.58 1.83
CA LEU A 57 11.84 8.20 0.77
C LEU A 57 12.34 6.90 0.14
N LEU A 58 11.62 5.81 0.40
CA LEU A 58 11.91 4.50 -0.18
C LEU A 58 10.70 4.03 -0.99
N PRO A 59 10.88 3.59 -2.25
CA PRO A 59 9.80 2.96 -2.98
C PRO A 59 9.40 1.66 -2.26
N VAL A 60 8.10 1.46 -2.10
CA VAL A 60 7.53 0.23 -1.55
C VAL A 60 6.70 -0.42 -2.63
N GLU A 61 7.02 -1.67 -2.96
CA GLU A 61 6.16 -2.47 -3.83
C GLU A 61 4.89 -2.85 -3.07
N ILE A 62 3.74 -2.42 -3.58
CA ILE A 62 2.44 -2.77 -3.02
C ILE A 62 1.91 -3.98 -3.78
N GLN A 63 1.88 -5.15 -3.13
CA GLN A 63 1.29 -6.37 -3.68
C GLN A 63 -0.25 -6.33 -3.54
N CYS A 64 -0.93 -5.55 -4.39
CA CYS A 64 -2.39 -5.44 -4.36
C CYS A 64 -3.13 -6.62 -5.03
N ALA A 65 -2.45 -7.46 -5.81
CA ALA A 65 -3.08 -8.59 -6.51
C ALA A 65 -2.99 -9.92 -5.72
N GLU A 66 -1.92 -10.13 -4.94
CA GLU A 66 -1.79 -11.36 -4.15
C GLU A 66 -2.53 -11.35 -2.81
N TYR A 67 -3.02 -10.22 -2.31
CA TYR A 67 -3.68 -10.19 -0.98
C TYR A 67 -4.88 -11.16 -0.92
N ALA A 68 -5.70 -11.20 -1.97
CA ALA A 68 -6.80 -12.17 -2.08
C ALA A 68 -6.31 -13.62 -2.26
N LEU A 69 -5.21 -13.83 -2.97
CA LEU A 69 -4.65 -15.16 -3.25
C LEU A 69 -3.93 -15.75 -2.01
N ARG A 70 -3.29 -14.92 -1.20
CA ARG A 70 -2.50 -15.34 -0.02
C ARG A 70 -3.36 -15.57 1.22
N GLU A 71 -4.34 -14.70 1.46
CA GLU A 71 -5.22 -14.79 2.63
C GLU A 71 -6.19 -15.97 2.51
N TYR A 72 -6.67 -16.26 1.29
CA TYR A 72 -7.62 -17.36 1.03
C TYR A 72 -6.99 -18.61 0.40
N ALA A 73 -5.69 -18.60 0.06
CA ALA A 73 -4.95 -19.73 -0.51
C ALA A 73 -5.63 -20.41 -1.72
N LEU A 74 -6.44 -19.67 -2.49
CA LEU A 74 -7.14 -20.23 -3.65
C LEU A 74 -6.31 -20.00 -4.91
N ALA A 75 -6.05 -21.06 -5.67
CA ALA A 75 -5.50 -20.91 -7.01
C ALA A 75 -6.56 -20.23 -7.92
N PRO A 76 -6.17 -19.41 -8.91
CA PRO A 76 -7.12 -18.73 -9.79
C PRO A 76 -8.18 -19.66 -10.44
N ALA A 77 -7.79 -20.88 -10.78
CA ALA A 77 -8.68 -21.90 -11.33
C ALA A 77 -9.72 -22.41 -10.32
N GLU A 78 -9.36 -22.48 -9.03
CA GLU A 78 -10.27 -22.90 -7.96
C GLU A 78 -11.30 -21.83 -7.66
N LEU A 79 -10.89 -20.54 -7.70
CA LEU A 79 -11.80 -19.41 -7.55
C LEU A 79 -12.84 -19.37 -8.67
N GLU A 80 -12.41 -19.61 -9.92
CA GLU A 80 -13.33 -19.66 -11.07
C GLU A 80 -14.33 -20.81 -10.94
N GLN A 81 -13.86 -21.99 -10.52
CA GLN A 81 -14.72 -23.15 -10.31
C GLN A 81 -15.71 -22.93 -9.16
N TRP A 82 -15.26 -22.31 -8.07
CA TRP A 82 -16.12 -21.97 -6.94
C TRP A 82 -17.20 -20.97 -7.33
N THR A 83 -16.84 -19.93 -8.07
CA THR A 83 -17.79 -18.94 -8.60
C THR A 83 -18.89 -19.61 -9.44
N LYS A 84 -18.50 -20.49 -10.38
CA LYS A 84 -19.45 -21.26 -11.21
C LYS A 84 -20.37 -22.14 -10.37
N ASN A 85 -19.86 -22.75 -9.30
CA ASN A 85 -20.65 -23.60 -8.42
C ASN A 85 -21.66 -22.78 -7.60
N MET A 86 -21.23 -21.65 -7.05
CA MET A 86 -22.11 -20.72 -6.33
C MET A 86 -23.22 -20.16 -7.20
N ASP A 87 -22.91 -19.74 -8.44
CA ASP A 87 -23.92 -19.22 -9.36
C ASP A 87 -25.01 -20.27 -9.65
N ARG A 88 -24.60 -21.54 -9.82
CA ARG A 88 -25.54 -22.65 -10.01
C ARG A 88 -26.38 -22.90 -8.76
N GLU A 89 -25.79 -22.82 -7.58
CA GLU A 89 -26.52 -22.98 -6.32
C GLU A 89 -27.54 -21.86 -6.11
N ILE A 90 -27.14 -20.61 -6.30
CA ILE A 90 -28.02 -19.45 -6.26
C ILE A 90 -29.15 -19.59 -7.28
N ALA A 91 -28.86 -20.02 -8.51
CA ALA A 91 -29.88 -20.25 -9.53
C ALA A 91 -30.89 -21.34 -9.10
N ARG A 92 -30.42 -22.43 -8.49
CA ARG A 92 -31.28 -23.49 -7.95
C ARG A 92 -32.15 -22.99 -6.80
N GLU A 93 -31.59 -22.24 -5.86
CA GLU A 93 -32.35 -21.71 -4.73
C GLU A 93 -33.34 -20.62 -5.16
N ARG A 94 -33.00 -19.81 -6.18
CA ARG A 94 -33.96 -18.90 -6.84
C ARG A 94 -35.11 -19.67 -7.49
N ALA A 95 -34.83 -20.75 -8.21
CA ALA A 95 -35.86 -21.60 -8.81
C ALA A 95 -36.79 -22.22 -7.75
N LYS A 96 -36.24 -22.58 -6.58
CA LYS A 96 -37.01 -23.06 -5.43
C LYS A 96 -37.72 -21.95 -4.63
N ARG A 97 -37.64 -20.68 -5.05
CA ARG A 97 -38.16 -19.49 -4.36
C ARG A 97 -37.64 -19.33 -2.91
N LYS A 98 -36.46 -19.89 -2.61
CA LYS A 98 -35.82 -19.81 -1.29
C LYS A 98 -34.92 -18.58 -1.13
N VAL A 99 -34.66 -17.86 -2.22
CA VAL A 99 -33.87 -16.62 -2.21
C VAL A 99 -34.78 -15.41 -2.05
N ARG A 100 -34.57 -14.63 -0.99
CA ARG A 100 -35.26 -13.35 -0.76
C ARG A 100 -34.46 -12.20 -1.36
N ARG A 101 -35.15 -11.18 -1.87
CA ARG A 101 -34.51 -9.92 -2.28
C ARG A 101 -34.21 -9.13 -1.01
N TYR A 102 -32.96 -8.69 -0.86
CA TYR A 102 -32.57 -7.79 0.21
C TYR A 102 -33.39 -6.49 0.12
N SER A 103 -34.09 -6.15 1.20
CA SER A 103 -34.96 -4.98 1.29
C SER A 103 -34.20 -3.68 1.52
N GLY A 104 -32.90 -3.76 1.84
CA GLY A 104 -32.10 -2.63 2.31
C GLY A 104 -31.93 -2.62 3.83
N ASN A 105 -32.63 -3.51 4.56
CA ASN A 105 -32.54 -3.64 6.00
C ASN A 105 -32.42 -5.13 6.41
N LEU A 106 -31.20 -5.54 6.78
CA LEU A 106 -30.89 -6.93 7.09
C LEU A 106 -31.61 -7.46 8.33
N GLU A 107 -31.78 -6.61 9.34
CA GLU A 107 -32.48 -6.97 10.58
C GLU A 107 -33.94 -7.32 10.32
N VAL A 108 -34.53 -6.76 9.26
CA VAL A 108 -35.90 -7.08 8.84
C VAL A 108 -35.94 -8.38 8.01
N ASP A 109 -34.95 -8.61 7.15
CA ASP A 109 -34.97 -9.72 6.20
C ASP A 109 -34.64 -11.09 6.83
N VAL A 110 -33.91 -11.10 7.96
CA VAL A 110 -33.43 -12.30 8.68
C VAL A 110 -34.32 -12.66 9.88
N ARG A 111 -35.22 -11.77 10.29
CA ARG A 111 -36.14 -12.01 11.39
C ARG A 111 -37.24 -12.98 10.95
N ASP A 112 -37.28 -14.16 11.57
CA ASP A 112 -38.30 -15.20 11.35
C ASP A 112 -39.72 -14.74 11.74
#